data_AF-A0A913WTZ2-F1
#
_entry.id   AF-A0A913WTZ2-F1
#
_cell.length_a   1.000
_cell.length_b   1.000
_cell.length_c   1.000
_cell.angle_alpha   90.00
_cell.angle_beta   90.00
_cell.angle_gamma   90.00
#
_symmetry.space_group_name_H-M   'P 1'
#
loop_
_entity.id
_entity.type
_entity.pdbx_description
1 polymer ?
#
loop_
_entity_poly.entity_id
_entity_poly.type
_entity_poly.pdbx_seq_one_letter_code
_entity_poly.pdbx_strand_id
1 'polypeptide(L)'
;MFSTILIAVATMVTMTEAHGKYKACEYSELTKCNKVFMSGFTNSPQSTDMSDYCTAFQKYGDCLTQTKDCKGKFIDLDRFMILQHMWVDKELLVCKNHNIDGLTSVVNAHKKYRKEFEKVLKLSADKGDIFEGCAETIHKDCSRKMATDLRSDPRMCIGVSNFLDCYEKPGKKCKAKIYKDFADITKKVAKELVKMFKSKKGVMPNC
;
A
#
# COMPACT_ATOMS: atom_id res chain seq x y z
N MET A 1 17.93 38.30 60.27
CA MET A 1 18.73 37.78 59.13
C MET A 1 17.81 36.86 58.33
N PHE A 2 17.65 37.16 57.05
CA PHE A 2 16.55 36.68 56.19
C PHE A 2 16.74 35.21 55.76
N SER A 3 15.65 34.45 55.80
CA SER A 3 15.50 33.11 55.23
C SER A 3 15.60 33.14 53.71
N THR A 4 16.48 32.32 53.14
CA THR A 4 16.57 32.10 51.69
C THR A 4 15.65 30.94 51.30
N ILE A 5 14.57 31.23 50.56
CA ILE A 5 13.73 30.22 49.90
C ILE A 5 14.30 30.00 48.49
N LEU A 6 14.80 28.79 48.23
CA LEU A 6 15.15 28.33 46.89
C LEU A 6 13.86 27.92 46.14
N ILE A 7 13.48 28.70 45.14
CA ILE A 7 12.40 28.33 44.20
C ILE A 7 13.04 27.53 43.07
N ALA A 8 12.86 26.21 43.10
CA ALA A 8 13.18 25.35 41.96
C ALA A 8 12.12 25.55 40.86
N VAL A 9 12.48 26.27 39.81
CA VAL A 9 11.64 26.43 38.62
C VAL A 9 11.75 25.15 37.79
N ALA A 10 10.76 24.26 37.93
CA ALA A 10 10.60 23.12 37.04
C ALA A 10 10.14 23.63 35.67
N THR A 11 11.07 23.81 34.74
CA THR A 11 10.74 24.05 33.33
C THR A 11 10.15 22.76 32.75
N MET A 12 8.82 22.65 32.75
CA MET A 12 8.13 21.69 31.90
C MET A 12 8.45 22.06 30.45
N VAL A 13 9.40 21.33 29.85
CA VAL A 13 9.58 21.31 28.41
C VAL A 13 8.32 20.65 27.85
N THR A 14 7.33 21.45 27.49
CA THR A 14 6.25 21.00 26.62
C THR A 14 6.91 20.74 25.28
N MET A 15 7.30 19.49 25.04
CA MET A 15 7.58 19.01 23.70
C MET A 15 6.28 19.21 22.91
N THR A 16 6.19 20.33 22.20
CA THR A 16 5.26 20.46 21.09
C THR A 16 5.69 19.43 20.06
N GLU A 17 5.18 18.20 20.21
CA GLU A 17 5.17 17.24 19.12
C GLU A 17 4.51 17.97 17.97
N ALA A 18 5.30 18.27 16.93
CA ALA A 18 4.76 18.74 15.66
C ALA A 18 3.66 17.73 15.30
N HIS A 19 2.40 18.15 15.40
CA HIS A 19 1.27 17.28 15.18
C HIS A 19 1.32 16.85 13.73
N GLY A 20 1.89 15.67 13.49
CA GLY A 20 1.96 15.09 12.17
C GLY A 20 0.54 14.99 11.62
N LYS A 21 0.39 15.21 10.30
CA LYS A 21 -0.90 15.11 9.60
C LYS A 21 -1.66 13.79 9.88
N TYR A 22 -0.93 12.75 10.28
CA TYR A 22 -1.42 11.42 10.65
C TYR A 22 -0.80 11.00 11.98
N LYS A 23 -1.38 9.98 12.62
CA LYS A 23 -0.94 9.52 13.95
C LYS A 23 0.47 8.95 13.89
N ALA A 24 1.19 9.03 15.01
CA ALA A 24 2.55 8.48 15.12
C ALA A 24 2.63 6.99 14.77
N CYS A 25 1.65 6.18 15.22
CA CYS A 25 1.61 4.76 14.90
C CYS A 25 1.48 4.50 13.39
N GLU A 26 0.71 5.33 12.66
CA GLU A 26 0.50 5.14 11.22
C GLU A 26 1.83 5.29 10.49
N TYR A 27 2.60 6.32 10.83
CA TYR A 27 3.92 6.51 10.26
C TYR A 27 4.89 5.38 10.63
N SER A 28 4.93 4.98 11.91
CA SER A 28 5.85 3.94 12.39
C SER A 28 5.58 2.60 11.71
N GLU A 29 4.33 2.14 11.72
CA GLU A 29 3.95 0.85 11.17
C GLU A 29 4.08 0.80 9.65
N LEU A 30 3.69 1.87 8.94
CA LEU A 30 3.88 1.93 7.49
C LEU A 30 5.36 1.97 7.11
N THR A 31 6.20 2.68 7.86
CA THR A 31 7.66 2.67 7.63
C THR A 31 8.23 1.26 7.78
N LYS A 32 7.83 0.54 8.84
CA LYS A 32 8.24 -0.84 9.08
C LYS A 32 7.79 -1.75 7.93
N CYS A 33 6.51 -1.69 7.56
CA CYS A 33 5.96 -2.56 6.54
C CYS A 33 6.49 -2.24 5.13
N ASN A 34 6.77 -0.98 4.81
CA ASN A 34 7.43 -0.62 3.55
C ASN A 34 8.87 -1.14 3.46
N LYS A 35 9.62 -1.15 4.58
CA LYS A 35 10.95 -1.79 4.61
C LYS A 35 10.85 -3.30 4.37
N VAL A 36 9.87 -3.96 4.97
CA VAL A 36 9.58 -5.38 4.73
C VAL A 36 9.24 -5.63 3.26
N PHE A 37 8.40 -4.80 2.65
CA PHE A 37 8.07 -4.87 1.22
C PHE A 37 9.32 -4.75 0.35
N MET A 38 10.13 -3.70 0.55
CA MET A 38 11.33 -3.47 -0.25
C MET A 38 12.39 -4.57 -0.06
N SER A 39 12.48 -5.19 1.12
CA SER A 39 13.36 -6.34 1.36
C SER A 39 12.98 -7.60 0.57
N GLY A 40 11.79 -7.62 -0.03
CA GLY A 40 11.32 -8.71 -0.88
C GLY A 40 11.98 -8.72 -2.26
N PHE A 41 12.52 -7.60 -2.73
CA PHE A 41 13.13 -7.50 -4.05
C PHE A 41 14.64 -7.73 -3.98
N THR A 42 15.14 -8.62 -4.83
CA THR A 42 16.58 -8.83 -4.99
C THR A 42 17.16 -7.79 -5.95
N ASN A 43 18.43 -7.41 -5.81
CA ASN A 43 19.13 -6.54 -6.78
C ASN A 43 19.47 -7.32 -8.07
N SER A 44 18.45 -7.89 -8.73
CA SER A 44 18.56 -8.63 -9.99
C SER A 44 17.61 -8.05 -11.05
N PRO A 45 17.95 -6.89 -11.65
CA PRO A 45 17.12 -6.19 -12.63
C PRO A 45 16.66 -7.05 -13.81
N GLN A 46 17.46 -8.05 -14.20
CA GLN A 46 17.24 -8.89 -15.37
C GLN A 46 16.31 -10.09 -15.09
N SER A 47 15.92 -10.33 -13.83
CA SER A 47 15.02 -11.44 -13.51
C SER A 47 13.64 -11.24 -14.14
N THR A 48 13.13 -12.24 -14.84
CA THR A 48 11.74 -12.28 -15.31
C THR A 48 10.82 -13.04 -14.36
N ASP A 49 11.39 -13.65 -13.31
CA ASP A 49 10.63 -14.36 -12.30
C ASP A 49 9.75 -13.37 -11.53
N MET A 50 8.50 -13.75 -11.25
CA MET A 50 7.57 -12.94 -10.46
C MET A 50 7.56 -13.36 -8.98
N SER A 51 8.35 -14.36 -8.60
CA SER A 51 8.37 -14.91 -7.24
C SER A 51 8.67 -13.88 -6.17
N ASP A 52 9.61 -12.96 -6.42
CA ASP A 52 9.99 -11.90 -5.49
C ASP A 52 8.93 -10.81 -5.37
N TYR A 53 8.27 -10.43 -6.48
CA TYR A 53 7.10 -9.55 -6.48
C TYR A 53 5.97 -10.14 -5.64
N CYS A 54 5.60 -11.40 -5.90
CA CYS A 54 4.55 -12.08 -5.13
C CYS A 54 4.95 -12.23 -3.65
N THR A 55 6.21 -12.55 -3.39
CA THR A 55 6.74 -12.64 -2.02
C THR A 55 6.71 -11.30 -1.31
N ALA A 56 7.08 -10.20 -1.98
CA ALA A 56 7.10 -8.86 -1.42
C ALA A 56 5.69 -8.40 -1.04
N PHE A 57 4.71 -8.57 -1.94
CA PHE A 57 3.31 -8.25 -1.65
C PHE A 57 2.73 -9.12 -0.53
N GLN A 58 3.05 -10.41 -0.49
CA GLN A 58 2.61 -11.28 0.61
C GLN A 58 3.18 -10.79 1.95
N LYS A 59 4.50 -10.55 2.02
CA LYS A 59 5.15 -10.02 3.23
C LYS A 59 4.57 -8.68 3.66
N TYR A 60 4.22 -7.81 2.69
CA TYR A 60 3.63 -6.52 3.01
C TYR A 60 2.22 -6.66 3.58
N GLY A 61 1.36 -7.47 2.95
CA GLY A 61 0.02 -7.79 3.47
C GLY A 61 0.05 -8.43 4.85
N ASP A 62 0.99 -9.35 5.10
CA ASP A 62 1.19 -9.99 6.41
C ASP A 62 1.62 -8.95 7.47
N CYS A 63 2.55 -8.06 7.13
CA CYS A 63 2.97 -6.98 8.02
C CYS A 63 1.79 -6.05 8.36
N LEU A 64 1.03 -5.62 7.36
CA LEU A 64 -0.15 -4.76 7.56
C LEU A 64 -1.25 -5.43 8.39
N THR A 65 -1.34 -6.76 8.34
CA THR A 65 -2.25 -7.56 9.19
C THR A 65 -1.80 -7.56 10.65
N GLN A 66 -0.49 -7.71 10.90
CA GLN A 66 0.08 -7.72 12.26
C GLN A 66 -0.06 -6.39 12.98
N THR A 67 -0.25 -5.29 12.25
CA THR A 67 -0.35 -3.93 12.80
C THR A 67 -1.77 -3.50 13.16
N LYS A 68 -2.73 -4.45 13.21
CA LYS A 68 -4.18 -4.23 13.38
C LYS A 68 -4.59 -3.29 14.53
N ASP A 69 -3.75 -3.14 15.54
CA ASP A 69 -4.00 -2.26 16.68
C ASP A 69 -3.79 -0.77 16.34
N CYS A 70 -2.94 -0.45 15.36
CA CYS A 70 -2.83 0.90 14.82
C CYS A 70 -3.97 1.19 13.83
N LYS A 71 -4.71 2.28 14.08
CA LYS A 71 -5.89 2.68 13.30
C LYS A 71 -5.84 4.14 12.93
N GLY A 72 -6.16 4.45 11.68
CA GLY A 72 -6.19 5.82 11.17
C GLY A 72 -6.36 5.85 9.65
N LYS A 73 -6.62 7.03 9.09
CA LYS A 73 -6.94 7.19 7.66
C LYS A 73 -5.83 6.61 6.77
N PHE A 74 -4.59 6.85 7.13
CA PHE A 74 -3.44 6.49 6.29
C PHE A 74 -3.24 4.98 6.26
N ILE A 75 -3.11 4.34 7.42
CA ILE A 75 -2.86 2.90 7.48
C ILE A 75 -4.06 2.09 6.99
N ASP A 76 -5.29 2.54 7.23
CA ASP A 76 -6.49 1.82 6.78
C ASP A 76 -6.71 1.95 5.26
N LEU A 77 -6.36 3.11 4.67
CA LEU A 77 -6.40 3.29 3.21
C LEU A 77 -5.31 2.46 2.51
N ASP A 78 -4.12 2.37 3.11
CA ASP A 78 -3.03 1.55 2.59
C ASP A 78 -3.37 0.06 2.61
N ARG A 79 -3.85 -0.45 3.76
CA ARG A 79 -4.38 -1.82 3.90
C ARG A 79 -5.41 -2.17 2.84
N PHE A 80 -6.34 -1.27 2.60
CA PHE A 80 -7.34 -1.46 1.57
C PHE A 80 -6.73 -1.54 0.18
N MET A 81 -5.84 -0.61 -0.19
CA MET A 81 -5.20 -0.61 -1.50
C MET A 81 -4.41 -1.90 -1.73
N ILE A 82 -3.64 -2.34 -0.74
CA ILE A 82 -2.86 -3.58 -0.81
C ILE A 82 -3.77 -4.81 -0.90
N LEU A 83 -4.89 -4.83 -0.18
CA LEU A 83 -5.88 -5.89 -0.32
C LEU A 83 -6.42 -5.96 -1.75
N GLN A 84 -6.79 -4.82 -2.35
CA GLN A 84 -7.28 -4.80 -3.73
C GLN A 84 -6.23 -5.29 -4.71
N HIS A 85 -4.98 -4.84 -4.52
CA HIS A 85 -3.85 -5.23 -5.35
C HIS A 85 -3.60 -6.75 -5.30
N MET A 86 -3.47 -7.31 -4.10
CA MET A 86 -3.26 -8.75 -3.90
C MET A 86 -4.44 -9.59 -4.40
N TRP A 87 -5.67 -9.08 -4.29
CA TRP A 87 -6.86 -9.75 -4.82
C TRP A 87 -6.81 -9.80 -6.36
N VAL A 88 -6.52 -8.68 -7.04
CA VAL A 88 -6.38 -8.65 -8.49
C VAL A 88 -5.21 -9.52 -8.97
N ASP A 89 -4.07 -9.50 -8.28
CA ASP A 89 -2.94 -10.39 -8.59
C ASP A 89 -3.34 -11.87 -8.51
N LYS A 90 -4.20 -12.23 -7.54
CA LYS A 90 -4.70 -13.61 -7.36
C LYS A 90 -5.67 -14.02 -8.47
N GLU A 91 -6.68 -13.19 -8.75
CA GLU A 91 -7.71 -13.47 -9.75
C GLU A 91 -7.18 -13.46 -11.18
N LEU A 92 -6.22 -12.57 -11.49
CA LEU A 92 -5.58 -12.48 -12.80
C LEU A 92 -4.33 -13.38 -12.92
N LEU A 93 -4.19 -14.36 -12.01
CA LEU A 93 -3.16 -15.41 -12.07
C LEU A 93 -1.72 -14.86 -12.15
N VAL A 94 -1.45 -13.70 -11.57
CA VAL A 94 -0.10 -13.15 -11.36
C VAL A 94 0.55 -13.82 -10.17
N CYS A 95 -0.17 -13.81 -9.04
CA CYS A 95 0.28 -14.38 -7.77
C CYS A 95 -0.84 -15.26 -7.18
N LYS A 96 -1.11 -16.39 -7.84
CA LYS A 96 -2.21 -17.33 -7.53
C LYS A 96 -2.29 -17.79 -6.05
N ASN A 97 -1.14 -17.78 -5.35
CA ASN A 97 -1.00 -18.30 -4.00
C ASN A 97 -1.10 -17.22 -2.91
N HIS A 98 -1.49 -15.98 -3.24
CA HIS A 98 -1.69 -14.97 -2.21
C HIS A 98 -2.70 -15.43 -1.16
N ASN A 99 -2.29 -15.31 0.10
CA ASN A 99 -3.17 -15.43 1.26
C ASN A 99 -3.59 -14.02 1.67
N ILE A 100 -4.87 -13.70 1.49
CA ILE A 100 -5.44 -12.37 1.75
C ILE A 100 -6.38 -12.36 2.95
N ASP A 101 -6.60 -13.50 3.61
CA ASP A 101 -7.69 -13.65 4.59
C ASP A 101 -7.47 -12.78 5.84
N GLY A 102 -6.23 -12.75 6.33
CA GLY A 102 -5.84 -11.91 7.46
C GLY A 102 -6.08 -10.42 7.20
N LEU A 103 -5.58 -9.93 6.05
CA LEU A 103 -5.74 -8.53 5.66
C LEU A 103 -7.20 -8.18 5.38
N THR A 104 -7.95 -9.09 4.76
CA THR A 104 -9.40 -8.98 4.55
C THR A 104 -10.14 -8.79 5.87
N SER A 105 -9.77 -9.55 6.90
CA SER A 105 -10.39 -9.46 8.23
C SER A 105 -10.12 -8.10 8.88
N VAL A 106 -8.88 -7.61 8.81
CA VAL A 106 -8.49 -6.29 9.34
C VAL A 106 -9.23 -5.16 8.61
N VAL A 107 -9.27 -5.19 7.27
CA VAL A 107 -9.97 -4.17 6.47
C VAL A 107 -11.48 -4.18 6.78
N ASN A 108 -12.11 -5.35 6.91
CA ASN A 108 -13.54 -5.48 7.17
C ASN A 108 -13.96 -5.06 8.58
N ALA A 109 -13.06 -5.17 9.58
CA ALA A 109 -13.35 -4.73 10.93
C ALA A 109 -13.55 -3.21 11.04
N HIS A 110 -13.02 -2.43 10.09
CA HIS A 110 -12.96 -0.96 10.18
C HIS A 110 -14.05 -0.28 9.31
N LYS A 111 -15.27 -0.21 9.86
CA LYS A 111 -16.49 0.28 9.17
C LYS A 111 -16.40 1.68 8.55
N LYS A 112 -15.56 2.58 9.09
CA LYS A 112 -15.48 3.99 8.65
C LYS A 112 -15.08 4.12 7.18
N TYR A 113 -14.01 3.42 6.79
CA TYR A 113 -13.54 3.42 5.41
C TYR A 113 -14.14 2.27 4.59
N ARG A 114 -14.68 1.24 5.27
CA ARG A 114 -15.41 0.15 4.63
C ARG A 114 -16.50 0.62 3.66
N LYS A 115 -17.26 1.68 3.96
CA LYS A 115 -18.30 2.20 3.04
C LYS A 115 -17.72 2.83 1.75
N GLU A 116 -16.57 3.48 1.85
CA GLU A 116 -15.84 4.01 0.69
C GLU A 116 -15.29 2.85 -0.15
N PHE A 117 -14.95 1.75 0.53
CA PHE A 117 -14.38 0.52 -0.02
C PHE A 117 -15.41 -0.54 -0.44
N GLU A 118 -16.66 -0.47 0.01
CA GLU A 118 -17.72 -1.45 -0.30
C GLU A 118 -18.11 -1.43 -1.78
N LYS A 119 -17.99 -0.26 -2.43
CA LYS A 119 -18.14 -0.15 -3.89
C LYS A 119 -17.07 -0.91 -4.65
N VAL A 120 -15.91 -1.10 -4.01
CA VAL A 120 -14.71 -1.73 -4.55
C VAL A 120 -14.63 -3.20 -4.14
N LEU A 121 -15.03 -3.57 -2.92
CA LEU A 121 -15.17 -4.96 -2.45
C LEU A 121 -16.19 -5.76 -3.28
N LYS A 122 -17.04 -5.09 -4.07
CA LYS A 122 -17.87 -5.76 -5.09
C LYS A 122 -17.09 -6.37 -6.25
N LEU A 123 -15.80 -6.03 -6.41
CA LEU A 123 -14.88 -6.73 -7.31
C LEU A 123 -14.90 -8.25 -7.07
N SER A 124 -15.04 -8.69 -5.81
CA SER A 124 -14.96 -10.10 -5.43
C SER A 124 -16.28 -10.87 -5.45
N ALA A 125 -17.42 -10.21 -5.68
CA ALA A 125 -18.74 -10.82 -5.53
C ALA A 125 -19.35 -11.31 -6.85
N ASP A 126 -19.01 -10.67 -7.98
CA ASP A 126 -19.51 -11.04 -9.30
C ASP A 126 -18.63 -12.14 -9.91
N LYS A 127 -18.69 -13.34 -9.33
CA LYS A 127 -18.15 -14.57 -9.91
C LYS A 127 -18.92 -14.90 -11.20
N GLY A 128 -18.52 -14.26 -12.28
CA GLY A 128 -19.20 -14.34 -13.58
C GLY A 128 -18.70 -13.33 -14.60
N ASP A 129 -17.82 -12.41 -14.20
CA ASP A 129 -17.15 -11.53 -15.16
C ASP A 129 -16.36 -12.34 -16.18
N ILE A 130 -16.55 -11.99 -17.45
CA ILE A 130 -15.75 -12.52 -18.55
C ILE A 130 -14.30 -12.10 -18.25
N PHE A 131 -13.48 -13.06 -17.86
CA PHE A 131 -12.03 -12.92 -17.81
C PHE A 131 -11.53 -12.71 -19.25
N GLU A 132 -11.63 -11.48 -19.73
CA GLU A 132 -11.00 -11.10 -20.99
C GLU A 132 -9.49 -11.18 -20.76
N GLY A 133 -8.79 -11.96 -21.58
CA GLY A 133 -7.33 -12.11 -21.48
C GLY A 133 -6.57 -10.78 -21.53
N CYS A 134 -7.19 -9.69 -21.99
CA CYS A 134 -6.62 -8.35 -21.89
C CYS A 134 -6.36 -7.88 -20.45
N ALA A 135 -7.23 -8.21 -19.49
CA ALA A 135 -7.09 -7.75 -18.11
C ALA A 135 -5.84 -8.38 -17.47
N GLU A 136 -5.73 -9.70 -17.61
CA GLU A 136 -4.56 -10.47 -17.18
C GLU A 136 -3.29 -9.97 -17.87
N THR A 137 -3.32 -9.84 -19.20
CA THR A 137 -2.13 -9.42 -19.98
C THR A 137 -1.64 -8.05 -19.54
N ILE A 138 -2.55 -7.06 -19.40
CA ILE A 138 -2.19 -5.70 -18.99
C ILE A 138 -1.68 -5.69 -17.56
N HIS A 139 -2.35 -6.38 -16.64
CA HIS A 139 -1.94 -6.44 -15.24
C HIS A 139 -0.57 -7.09 -15.09
N LYS A 140 -0.35 -8.27 -15.71
CA LYS A 140 0.95 -8.95 -15.74
C LYS A 140 2.07 -8.06 -16.26
N ASP A 141 1.82 -7.32 -17.34
CA ASP A 141 2.80 -6.39 -17.90
C ASP A 141 3.13 -5.24 -16.91
N CYS A 142 2.12 -4.65 -16.28
CA CYS A 142 2.34 -3.59 -15.30
C CYS A 142 3.02 -4.09 -14.02
N SER A 143 2.64 -5.25 -13.50
CA SER A 143 3.26 -5.89 -12.35
C SER A 143 4.72 -6.27 -12.63
N ARG A 144 5.03 -6.80 -13.82
CA ARG A 144 6.41 -7.08 -14.25
C ARG A 144 7.24 -5.80 -14.34
N LYS A 145 6.68 -4.72 -14.88
CA LYS A 145 7.37 -3.43 -14.92
C LYS A 145 7.66 -2.92 -13.51
N MET A 146 6.69 -2.98 -12.60
CA MET A 146 6.88 -2.57 -11.20
C MET A 146 7.98 -3.40 -10.53
N ALA A 147 7.97 -4.73 -10.69
CA ALA A 147 8.99 -5.60 -10.15
C ALA A 147 10.39 -5.23 -10.69
N THR A 148 10.51 -5.02 -12.00
CA THR A 148 11.76 -4.60 -12.65
C THR A 148 12.26 -3.27 -12.07
N ASP A 149 11.37 -2.29 -11.93
CA ASP A 149 11.70 -0.97 -11.40
C ASP A 149 12.18 -1.07 -9.94
N LEU A 150 11.51 -1.88 -9.09
CA LEU A 150 11.85 -2.04 -7.67
C LEU A 150 13.11 -2.88 -7.41
N ARG A 151 13.52 -3.75 -8.34
CA ARG A 151 14.82 -4.44 -8.28
C ARG A 151 15.98 -3.54 -8.69
N SER A 152 15.70 -2.56 -9.54
CA SER A 152 16.71 -1.69 -10.15
C SER A 152 16.93 -0.40 -9.37
N ASP A 153 15.91 0.03 -8.63
CA ASP A 153 15.90 1.31 -7.93
C ASP A 153 15.39 1.15 -6.50
N PRO A 154 16.17 1.53 -5.47
CA PRO A 154 15.76 1.41 -4.08
C PRO A 154 14.65 2.41 -3.69
N ARG A 155 14.23 3.30 -4.60
CA ARG A 155 13.16 4.29 -4.39
C ARG A 155 11.80 3.67 -4.69
N MET A 156 11.09 3.27 -3.63
CA MET A 156 9.78 2.62 -3.73
C MET A 156 8.76 3.45 -4.54
N CYS A 157 8.78 4.78 -4.39
CA CYS A 157 7.88 5.69 -5.10
C CYS A 157 8.04 5.63 -6.62
N ILE A 158 9.20 5.26 -7.16
CA ILE A 158 9.37 5.14 -8.61
C ILE A 158 8.63 3.92 -9.13
N GLY A 159 8.83 2.75 -8.50
CA GLY A 159 8.10 1.54 -8.88
C GLY A 159 6.58 1.71 -8.75
N VAL A 160 6.12 2.33 -7.66
CA VAL A 160 4.70 2.63 -7.45
C VAL A 160 4.17 3.62 -8.51
N SER A 161 4.86 4.73 -8.76
CA SER A 161 4.41 5.73 -9.76
C SER A 161 4.35 5.12 -11.16
N ASN A 162 5.38 4.37 -11.54
CA ASN A 162 5.44 3.70 -12.83
C ASN A 162 4.35 2.64 -13.01
N PHE A 163 3.97 1.94 -11.93
CA PHE A 163 2.83 1.03 -11.95
C PHE A 163 1.51 1.75 -12.22
N LEU A 164 1.28 2.89 -11.56
CA LEU A 164 0.08 3.71 -11.79
C LEU A 164 0.03 4.25 -13.22
N ASP A 165 1.14 4.80 -13.70
CA ASP A 165 1.26 5.32 -15.07
C ASP A 165 1.08 4.21 -16.10
N CYS A 166 1.50 2.99 -15.78
CA CYS A 166 1.33 1.82 -16.64
C CYS A 166 -0.14 1.53 -16.95
N TYR A 167 -1.05 1.71 -16.00
CA TYR A 167 -2.48 1.55 -16.21
C TYR A 167 -3.11 2.67 -17.03
N GLU A 168 -2.51 3.87 -17.03
CA GLU A 168 -3.03 5.05 -17.72
C GLU A 168 -2.54 5.16 -19.18
N LYS A 169 -1.60 4.31 -19.62
CA LYS A 169 -1.02 4.37 -20.97
C LYS A 169 -2.05 4.17 -22.09
N PRO A 170 -2.02 5.00 -23.15
CA PRO A 170 -2.78 4.75 -24.38
C PRO A 170 -2.52 3.34 -24.93
N GLY A 171 -3.58 2.63 -25.31
CA GLY A 171 -3.49 1.25 -25.81
C GLY A 171 -3.72 0.16 -24.76
N LYS A 172 -3.60 0.47 -23.47
CA LYS A 172 -3.99 -0.43 -22.38
C LYS A 172 -5.45 -0.19 -22.01
N LYS A 173 -6.35 -0.70 -22.86
CA LYS A 173 -7.80 -0.64 -22.63
C LYS A 173 -8.35 -2.07 -22.60
N CYS A 174 -9.16 -2.37 -21.59
CA CYS A 174 -9.85 -3.65 -21.47
C CYS A 174 -11.29 -3.39 -21.03
N LYS A 175 -12.25 -4.16 -21.55
CA LYS A 175 -13.67 -3.95 -21.22
C LYS A 175 -14.07 -4.68 -19.94
N ALA A 176 -13.31 -5.71 -19.56
CA ALA A 176 -13.46 -6.46 -18.32
C ALA A 176 -13.61 -5.52 -17.11
N LYS A 177 -14.62 -5.81 -16.31
CA LYS A 177 -15.00 -4.98 -15.15
C LYS A 177 -13.93 -5.00 -14.07
N ILE A 178 -13.30 -6.14 -13.78
CA ILE A 178 -12.13 -6.24 -12.88
C ILE A 178 -11.03 -5.23 -13.22
N TYR A 179 -10.70 -5.10 -14.50
CA TYR A 179 -9.69 -4.14 -14.96
C TYR A 179 -10.14 -2.69 -14.72
N LYS A 180 -11.37 -2.35 -15.14
CA LYS A 180 -11.91 -0.99 -15.00
C LYS A 180 -12.00 -0.54 -13.55
N ASP A 181 -12.55 -1.41 -12.70
CA ASP A 181 -12.71 -1.14 -11.28
C ASP A 181 -11.33 -0.94 -10.63
N PHE A 182 -10.36 -1.81 -10.91
CA PHE A 182 -9.00 -1.67 -10.38
C PHE A 182 -8.27 -0.42 -10.91
N ALA A 183 -8.42 -0.09 -12.19
CA ALA A 183 -7.88 1.14 -12.76
C ALA A 183 -8.48 2.40 -12.10
N ASP A 184 -9.77 2.38 -11.79
CA ASP A 184 -10.44 3.49 -11.09
C ASP A 184 -9.99 3.62 -9.63
N ILE A 185 -9.78 2.49 -8.95
CA ILE A 185 -9.26 2.44 -7.58
C ILE A 185 -7.84 3.00 -7.53
N THR A 186 -6.94 2.49 -8.38
CA THR A 186 -5.55 2.97 -8.45
C THR A 186 -5.49 4.47 -8.76
N LYS A 187 -6.32 4.95 -9.69
CA LYS A 187 -6.41 6.38 -10.04
C LYS A 187 -6.83 7.27 -8.86
N LYS A 188 -7.73 6.80 -7.99
CA LYS A 188 -8.26 7.61 -6.88
C LYS A 188 -7.45 7.40 -5.58
N VAL A 189 -7.34 6.15 -5.16
CA VAL A 189 -6.79 5.76 -3.85
C VAL A 189 -5.28 5.81 -3.85
N ALA A 190 -4.61 5.20 -4.83
CA ALA A 190 -3.15 5.18 -4.82
C ALA A 190 -2.56 6.59 -5.02
N LYS A 191 -3.18 7.44 -5.83
CA LYS A 191 -2.78 8.86 -5.95
C LYS A 191 -2.95 9.62 -4.63
N GLU A 192 -3.98 9.33 -3.84
CA GLU A 192 -4.11 9.91 -2.49
C GLU A 192 -3.04 9.36 -1.56
N LEU A 193 -2.83 8.05 -1.51
CA LEU A 193 -1.78 7.42 -0.70
C LEU A 193 -0.39 7.97 -1.00
N VAL A 194 -0.02 8.18 -2.27
CA VAL A 194 1.26 8.80 -2.64
C VAL A 194 1.40 10.20 -2.02
N LYS A 195 0.32 11.00 -1.97
CA LYS A 195 0.34 12.31 -1.29
C LYS A 195 0.49 12.15 0.23
N MET A 196 -0.10 11.11 0.83
CA MET A 196 0.02 10.82 2.26
C MET A 196 1.44 10.36 2.62
N PHE A 197 2.05 9.47 1.83
CA PHE A 197 3.44 9.05 2.00
C PHE A 197 4.42 10.23 1.90
N LYS A 198 4.16 11.18 1.00
CA LYS A 198 4.96 12.41 0.87
C LYS A 198 4.80 13.39 2.03
N SER A 199 3.83 13.21 2.94
CA SER A 199 3.65 14.14 4.07
C SER A 199 4.68 13.96 5.17
N LYS A 200 5.47 12.86 5.16
CA LYS A 200 6.58 12.65 6.09
C LYS A 200 7.70 11.85 5.41
N LYS A 201 8.88 12.47 5.30
CA LYS A 201 10.08 11.86 4.71
C LYS A 201 10.42 10.52 5.39
N GLY A 202 10.80 9.53 4.59
CA GLY A 202 11.27 8.24 5.07
C GLY A 202 10.19 7.21 5.42
N VAL A 203 8.90 7.56 5.35
CA VAL A 203 7.81 6.59 5.50
C VAL A 203 7.76 5.65 4.30
N MET A 204 7.93 6.22 3.09
CA MET A 204 8.20 5.45 1.88
C MET A 204 9.72 5.43 1.66
N PRO A 205 10.37 4.25 1.60
CA PRO A 205 11.82 4.15 1.50
C PRO A 205 12.39 4.91 0.29
N ASN A 206 13.39 5.75 0.57
CA ASN A 206 14.14 6.55 -0.40
C ASN A 206 13.24 7.50 -1.23
N CYS A 207 12.15 7.96 -0.59
CA CYS A 207 11.20 8.96 -1.05
C CYS A 207 10.94 9.97 0.11
#